data_AF-A0A1S2ME69-F1
#
_entry.id   AF-A0A1S2ME69-F1
#
_cell.length_a   1.000
_cell.length_b   1.000
_cell.length_c   1.000
_cell.angle_alpha   90.00
_cell.angle_beta   90.00
_cell.angle_gamma   90.00
#
_symmetry.space_group_name_H-M   'P 1'
#
loop_
_entity.id
_entity.type
_entity.pdbx_description
1 polymer ?
#
loop_
_entity_poly.entity_id
_entity_poly.type
_entity_poly.pdbx_seq_one_letter_code
_entity_poly.pdbx_strand_id
1 'polypeptide(L)'
;MVQKMPVWFPGAIYHVTCCCRWNETIFDEDADFITYLSLIESVRYQYPFYLHSYCLTRNHIHLLLETTHIPMKDVVETLNYEFLCYLQTKQVNFLPQVQANLIDSVDNFLIASKKIHLAPRKQNFPLKEYRWSSYQAFSSYTPNDHVVTSQVLTYFNQPKMDQYCRFVEAEVMEATNLWGDP
;
A
#
# COMPACT_ATOMS: atom_id res chain seq x y z
N MET A 1 14.94 14.33 9.58
CA MET A 1 14.58 15.26 8.48
C MET A 1 13.08 15.13 8.25
N VAL A 2 12.33 16.22 8.20
CA VAL A 2 10.91 16.20 7.82
C VAL A 2 10.89 16.09 6.30
N GLN A 3 10.42 14.96 5.76
CA GLN A 3 10.23 14.84 4.32
C GLN A 3 9.14 15.82 3.91
N LYS A 4 9.48 16.76 3.01
CA LYS A 4 8.50 17.71 2.47
C LYS A 4 7.47 16.89 1.72
N MET A 5 6.20 17.01 2.11
CA MET A 5 5.15 16.31 1.40
C MET A 5 5.13 16.73 -0.08
N PRO A 6 4.85 15.81 -1.00
CA PRO A 6 4.80 16.15 -2.40
C PRO A 6 3.61 17.07 -2.71
N VAL A 7 3.67 17.72 -3.87
CA VAL A 7 2.58 18.57 -4.37
C VAL A 7 1.30 17.74 -4.51
N TRP A 8 0.16 18.36 -4.22
CA TRP A 8 -1.17 17.76 -4.35
C TRP A 8 -1.98 18.39 -5.48
N PHE A 9 -2.72 17.55 -6.18
CA PHE A 9 -3.76 17.89 -7.15
C PHE A 9 -4.74 16.70 -7.26
N PRO A 10 -5.99 16.91 -7.69
CA PRO A 10 -6.94 15.82 -7.87
C PRO A 10 -6.47 14.78 -8.90
N GLY A 11 -6.58 13.49 -8.55
CA GLY A 11 -6.06 12.38 -9.34
C GLY A 11 -4.57 12.12 -9.14
N ALA A 12 -3.89 12.83 -8.22
CA ALA A 12 -2.50 12.55 -7.89
C ALA A 12 -2.38 11.19 -7.22
N ILE A 13 -1.42 10.39 -7.68
CA ILE A 13 -1.13 9.04 -7.18
C ILE A 13 0.15 9.07 -6.34
N TYR A 14 0.13 8.40 -5.19
CA TYR A 14 1.26 8.33 -4.28
C TYR A 14 1.56 6.89 -3.90
N HIS A 15 2.85 6.54 -3.89
CA HIS A 15 3.32 5.42 -3.09
C HIS A 15 3.55 5.95 -1.67
N VAL A 16 2.71 5.53 -0.73
CA VAL A 16 2.79 5.86 0.69
C VAL A 16 3.33 4.65 1.44
N THR A 17 4.45 4.85 2.14
CA THR A 17 4.98 3.89 3.10
C THR A 17 4.81 4.47 4.51
N CYS A 18 4.28 3.68 5.43
CA CYS A 18 4.25 4.01 6.85
C CYS A 18 4.93 2.90 7.65
N CYS A 19 5.91 3.24 8.48
CA CYS A 19 6.62 2.28 9.33
C CYS A 19 6.82 2.81 10.75
N CYS A 20 7.16 1.95 11.71
CA CYS A 20 7.55 2.39 13.05
C CYS A 20 9.06 2.67 13.09
N ARG A 21 9.47 3.60 13.97
CA ARG A 21 10.89 3.78 14.31
C ARG A 21 11.47 2.44 14.80
N TRP A 22 12.73 2.19 14.48
CA TRP A 22 13.49 1.00 14.89
C TRP A 22 12.93 -0.35 14.43
N ASN A 23 12.12 -0.37 13.36
CA ASN A 23 11.63 -1.62 12.76
C ASN A 23 10.75 -2.46 13.71
N GLU A 24 10.10 -1.78 14.66
CA GLU A 24 9.18 -2.41 15.62
C GLU A 24 7.95 -2.99 14.93
N THR A 25 7.37 -4.02 15.55
CA THR A 25 6.14 -4.67 15.08
C THR A 25 4.96 -3.72 15.29
N ILE A 26 4.31 -3.35 14.18
CA ILE A 26 3.06 -2.61 14.10
C ILE A 26 1.87 -3.57 14.20
N PHE A 27 1.98 -4.72 13.52
CA PHE A 27 0.93 -5.74 13.46
C PHE A 27 1.42 -7.01 14.13
N ASP A 28 0.92 -7.28 15.33
CA ASP A 28 1.32 -8.42 16.14
C ASP A 28 0.46 -9.66 15.84
N GLU A 29 -0.83 -9.45 15.61
CA GLU A 29 -1.81 -10.51 15.34
C GLU A 29 -2.71 -10.20 14.13
N ASP A 30 -3.39 -11.22 13.63
CA ASP A 30 -4.32 -11.10 12.49
C ASP A 30 -5.38 -10.00 12.69
N ALA A 31 -5.81 -9.77 13.94
CA ALA A 31 -6.81 -8.75 14.28
C ALA A 31 -6.30 -7.33 14.00
N ASP A 32 -4.99 -7.07 14.10
CA ASP A 32 -4.41 -5.75 13.81
C ASP A 32 -4.55 -5.42 12.31
N PHE A 33 -4.26 -6.41 11.47
CA PHE A 33 -4.37 -6.26 10.01
C PHE A 33 -5.83 -6.05 9.58
N ILE A 34 -6.75 -6.85 10.13
CA ILE A 34 -8.19 -6.73 9.87
C ILE A 34 -8.71 -5.35 10.30
N THR A 35 -8.27 -4.89 11.47
CA THR A 35 -8.63 -3.56 11.97
C THR A 35 -8.15 -2.48 11.01
N TYR A 36 -6.89 -2.52 10.59
CA TYR A 36 -6.35 -1.52 9.66
C TYR A 36 -7.09 -1.50 8.31
N LEU A 37 -7.40 -2.66 7.74
CA LEU A 37 -8.19 -2.75 6.51
C LEU A 37 -9.62 -2.21 6.71
N SER A 38 -10.21 -2.40 7.88
CA SER A 38 -11.51 -1.82 8.22
C SER A 38 -11.44 -0.29 8.36
N LEU A 39 -10.34 0.23 8.93
CA LEU A 39 -10.08 1.67 9.02
C LEU A 39 -9.88 2.29 7.64
N ILE A 40 -9.24 1.60 6.69
CA ILE A 40 -9.15 2.06 5.29
C ILE A 40 -10.53 2.36 4.73
N GLU A 41 -11.52 1.48 4.95
CA GLU A 41 -12.89 1.69 4.47
C GLU A 41 -13.61 2.81 5.22
N SER A 42 -13.47 2.87 6.54
CA SER A 42 -14.03 3.96 7.38
C SER A 42 -13.52 5.33 6.92
N VAL A 43 -12.21 5.46 6.74
CA VAL A 43 -11.57 6.68 6.26
C VAL A 43 -11.98 6.98 4.83
N ARG A 44 -12.07 5.98 3.95
CA ARG A 44 -12.52 6.18 2.56
C ARG A 44 -13.94 6.72 2.47
N TYR A 45 -14.83 6.31 3.39
CA TYR A 45 -16.18 6.84 3.46
C TYR A 45 -16.22 8.34 3.79
N GLN A 46 -15.34 8.80 4.69
CA GLN A 46 -15.24 10.20 5.09
C GLN A 46 -14.44 11.05 4.09
N TYR A 47 -13.38 10.47 3.54
CA TYR A 47 -12.40 11.10 2.67
C TYR A 47 -12.25 10.23 1.41
N PRO A 48 -13.01 10.46 0.34
CA PRO A 48 -12.95 9.59 -0.83
C PRO A 48 -11.56 9.55 -1.48
N PHE A 49 -11.02 8.35 -1.67
CA PHE A 49 -9.78 8.06 -2.40
C PHE A 49 -9.88 6.71 -3.12
N TYR A 50 -9.02 6.47 -4.10
CA TYR A 50 -8.86 5.14 -4.69
C TYR A 50 -7.57 4.49 -4.18
N LEU A 51 -7.64 3.19 -3.91
CA LEU A 51 -6.48 2.39 -3.55
C LEU A 51 -6.23 1.38 -4.67
N HIS A 52 -5.08 1.46 -5.30
CA HIS A 52 -4.74 0.62 -6.45
C HIS A 52 -4.02 -0.65 -6.03
N SER A 53 -3.24 -0.58 -4.95
CA SER A 53 -2.49 -1.69 -4.39
C SER A 53 -2.16 -1.40 -2.93
N TYR A 54 -2.15 -2.44 -2.11
CA TYR A 54 -1.59 -2.39 -0.77
C TYR A 54 -0.84 -3.68 -0.42
N CYS A 55 0.07 -3.56 0.54
CA CYS A 55 0.61 -4.66 1.31
C CYS A 55 0.91 -4.18 2.73
N LEU A 56 0.44 -4.94 3.73
CA LEU A 56 0.73 -4.72 5.13
C LEU A 56 1.68 -5.82 5.58
N THR A 57 2.87 -5.47 6.03
CA THR A 57 3.79 -6.38 6.70
C THR A 57 3.79 -6.09 8.19
N ARG A 58 4.45 -6.93 9.00
CA ARG A 58 4.48 -6.73 10.46
C ARG A 58 4.95 -5.33 10.89
N ASN A 59 5.79 -4.68 10.09
CA ASN A 59 6.49 -3.44 10.44
C ASN A 59 6.32 -2.31 9.41
N HIS A 60 5.69 -2.58 8.25
CA HIS A 60 5.45 -1.59 7.21
C HIS A 60 4.04 -1.69 6.65
N ILE A 61 3.51 -0.53 6.29
CA ILE A 61 2.29 -0.35 5.53
C ILE A 61 2.69 0.24 4.20
N HIS A 62 2.30 -0.38 3.10
CA HIS A 62 2.52 0.14 1.75
C HIS A 62 1.18 0.34 1.05
N LEU A 63 0.93 1.55 0.54
CA LEU A 63 -0.30 1.94 -0.16
C LEU A 63 0.04 2.64 -1.48
N LEU A 64 -0.65 2.26 -2.56
CA LEU A 64 -0.68 3.00 -3.82
C LEU A 64 -2.00 3.76 -3.91
N LEU A 65 -1.99 4.98 -3.41
CA LEU A 65 -3.18 5.79 -3.14
C LEU A 65 -3.35 6.87 -4.19
N GLU A 66 -4.53 6.95 -4.80
CA GLU A 66 -4.93 8.03 -5.69
C GLU A 66 -5.94 8.95 -4.99
N THR A 67 -5.62 10.24 -5.00
CA THR A 67 -6.45 11.27 -4.37
C THR A 67 -7.60 11.71 -5.26
N THR A 68 -8.73 12.08 -4.63
CA THR A 68 -9.82 12.77 -5.32
C THR A 68 -9.67 14.29 -5.14
N HIS A 69 -10.72 14.99 -4.71
CA HIS A 69 -10.65 16.38 -4.29
C HIS A 69 -10.08 16.54 -2.86
N ILE A 70 -9.81 15.43 -2.17
CA ILE A 70 -9.20 15.41 -0.84
C ILE A 70 -7.68 15.25 -0.93
N PRO A 71 -6.89 16.07 -0.20
CA PRO A 71 -5.45 15.88 -0.05
C PRO A 71 -5.05 14.52 0.52
N MET A 72 -3.98 13.91 -0.04
CA MET A 72 -3.43 12.64 0.47
C MET A 72 -3.08 12.73 1.95
N LYS A 73 -2.58 13.88 2.39
CA LYS A 73 -2.23 14.15 3.79
C LYS A 73 -3.39 13.86 4.73
N ASP A 74 -4.57 14.36 4.40
CA ASP A 74 -5.74 14.27 5.28
C ASP A 74 -6.18 12.80 5.42
N VAL A 75 -6.12 12.03 4.32
CA VAL A 75 -6.37 10.59 4.34
C VAL A 75 -5.37 9.85 5.21
N VAL A 76 -4.06 10.09 4.99
CA VAL A 76 -2.99 9.35 5.68
C VAL A 76 -2.88 9.73 7.16
N GLU A 77 -3.04 11.02 7.49
CA GLU A 77 -3.04 11.47 8.89
C GLU A 77 -4.24 10.92 9.66
N THR A 78 -5.44 10.92 9.06
CA THR A 78 -6.63 10.33 9.68
C THR A 78 -6.45 8.83 9.89
N LEU A 79 -6.00 8.09 8.87
CA LEU A 79 -5.78 6.65 8.96
C LEU A 79 -4.75 6.29 10.04
N ASN A 80 -3.64 7.03 10.11
CA ASN A 80 -2.63 6.85 11.16
C ASN A 80 -3.17 7.20 12.54
N TYR A 81 -3.95 8.27 12.67
CA TYR A 81 -4.53 8.68 13.95
C TYR A 81 -5.53 7.64 14.47
N GLU A 82 -6.48 7.18 13.65
CA GLU A 82 -7.45 6.17 14.05
C GLU A 82 -6.76 4.86 14.45
N PHE A 83 -5.74 4.47 13.69
CA PHE A 83 -4.98 3.26 14.03
C PHE A 83 -4.12 3.42 15.29
N LEU A 84 -3.55 4.60 15.53
CA LEU A 84 -2.89 4.93 16.80
C LEU A 84 -3.83 4.80 17.98
N CYS A 85 -5.06 5.32 17.87
CA CYS A 85 -6.07 5.17 18.91
C CYS A 85 -6.39 3.68 19.18
N TYR A 86 -6.50 2.86 18.14
CA TYR A 86 -6.65 1.41 18.29
C TYR A 86 -5.46 0.79 19.04
N LEU A 87 -4.22 1.07 18.62
CA LEU A 87 -3.01 0.52 19.24
C LEU A 87 -2.84 0.96 20.70
N GLN A 88 -3.29 2.17 21.06
CA GLN A 88 -3.32 2.63 22.45
C GLN A 88 -4.20 1.76 23.34
N THR A 89 -5.33 1.23 22.84
CA THR A 89 -6.16 0.28 23.60
C THR A 89 -5.42 -1.02 23.91
N LYS A 90 -4.42 -1.37 23.10
CA LYS A 90 -3.53 -2.53 23.27
C LYS A 90 -2.23 -2.19 24.00
N GLN A 91 -2.06 -0.94 24.46
CA GLN A 91 -0.83 -0.43 25.09
C GLN A 91 0.42 -0.56 24.19
N VAL A 92 0.23 -0.57 22.88
CA VAL A 92 1.31 -0.58 21.89
C VAL A 92 1.66 0.86 21.54
N ASN A 93 2.92 1.25 21.76
CA ASN A 93 3.41 2.55 21.34
C ASN A 93 3.76 2.50 19.85
N PHE A 94 3.12 3.32 19.05
CA PHE A 94 3.41 3.46 17.62
C PHE A 94 3.77 4.92 17.32
N LEU A 95 4.90 5.13 16.67
CA LEU A 95 5.34 6.45 16.19
C LEU A 95 5.52 6.37 14.67
N PRO A 96 4.48 6.71 13.89
CA PRO A 96 4.51 6.54 12.44
C PRO A 96 5.58 7.41 11.80
N GLN A 97 6.40 6.79 10.95
CA GLN A 97 7.23 7.46 9.96
C GLN A 97 6.57 7.29 8.60
N VAL A 98 6.02 8.38 8.08
CA VAL A 98 5.35 8.40 6.79
C VAL A 98 6.29 8.94 5.73
N GLN A 99 6.41 8.20 4.64
CA GLN A 99 7.03 8.62 3.41
C GLN A 99 6.00 8.55 2.28
N ALA A 100 5.88 9.63 1.52
CA ALA A 100 4.98 9.68 0.37
C ALA A 100 5.73 10.16 -0.87
N ASN A 101 5.63 9.39 -1.94
CA ASN A 101 6.29 9.66 -3.21
C ASN A 101 5.25 9.82 -4.31
N LEU A 102 5.26 10.97 -4.99
CA LEU A 102 4.36 11.23 -6.13
C LEU A 102 4.74 10.30 -7.30
N ILE A 103 3.74 9.68 -7.89
CA ILE A 103 3.87 8.87 -9.10
C ILE A 103 3.42 9.72 -10.28
N ASP A 104 4.35 10.00 -11.18
CA ASP A 104 4.21 10.93 -12.30
C ASP A 104 4.24 10.25 -13.69
N SER A 105 4.38 8.92 -13.73
CA SER A 105 4.39 8.14 -14.97
C SER A 105 3.73 6.77 -14.81
N VAL A 106 3.28 6.22 -15.93
CA VAL A 106 2.70 4.86 -15.99
C VAL A 106 3.70 3.80 -15.57
N ASP A 107 4.96 3.92 -15.99
CA ASP A 107 6.01 2.98 -15.61
C ASP A 107 6.24 2.99 -14.10
N ASN A 108 6.33 4.18 -13.49
CA ASN A 108 6.45 4.33 -12.04
C ASN A 108 5.24 3.77 -11.30
N PHE A 109 4.03 3.92 -11.86
CA PHE A 109 2.80 3.36 -11.30
C PHE A 109 2.82 1.83 -11.27
N LEU A 110 3.20 1.18 -12.37
CA LEU A 110 3.31 -0.28 -12.45
C LEU A 110 4.45 -0.81 -11.56
N ILE A 111 5.61 -0.14 -11.56
CA ILE A 111 6.74 -0.49 -10.70
C ILE A 111 6.36 -0.37 -9.22
N ALA A 112 5.62 0.68 -8.83
CA ALA A 112 5.14 0.83 -7.46
C ALA A 112 4.21 -0.31 -7.06
N SER A 113 3.20 -0.63 -7.89
CA SER A 113 2.29 -1.74 -7.67
C SER A 113 3.03 -3.08 -7.49
N LYS A 114 4.01 -3.38 -8.37
CA LYS A 114 4.90 -4.55 -8.26
C LYS A 114 5.69 -4.56 -6.94
N LYS A 115 6.34 -3.45 -6.59
CA LYS A 115 7.15 -3.36 -5.36
C LYS A 115 6.31 -3.58 -4.11
N ILE A 116 5.11 -3.00 -4.07
CA ILE A 116 4.15 -3.19 -2.97
C ILE A 116 3.78 -4.66 -2.83
N HIS A 117 3.43 -5.35 -3.92
CA HIS A 117 3.10 -6.79 -3.85
C HIS A 117 4.31 -7.68 -3.56
N LEU A 118 5.53 -7.22 -3.82
CA LEU A 118 6.79 -7.92 -3.49
C LEU A 118 7.30 -7.62 -2.07
N ALA A 119 6.78 -6.59 -1.39
CA ALA A 119 7.14 -6.26 -0.01
C ALA A 119 7.14 -7.45 0.98
N PRO A 120 6.20 -8.41 0.91
CA PRO A 120 6.17 -9.50 1.87
C PRO A 120 7.21 -10.60 1.56
N ARG A 121 7.90 -10.56 0.40
CA ARG A 121 8.84 -11.60 -0.06
C ARG A 121 10.03 -11.82 0.88
N LYS A 122 10.33 -10.88 1.79
CA LYS A 122 11.27 -11.10 2.92
C LYS A 122 10.86 -12.29 3.84
N GLN A 123 9.64 -12.83 3.71
CA GLN A 123 9.07 -13.85 4.59
C GLN A 123 8.95 -15.27 3.97
N ASN A 124 9.59 -15.55 2.81
CA ASN A 124 9.71 -16.91 2.21
C ASN A 124 8.40 -17.68 1.95
N PHE A 125 7.31 -17.01 1.60
CA PHE A 125 6.08 -17.65 1.13
C PHE A 125 5.69 -17.21 -0.29
N PRO A 126 4.86 -17.99 -1.02
CA PRO A 126 4.27 -17.56 -2.28
C PRO A 126 3.43 -16.28 -2.11
N LEU A 127 3.60 -15.28 -2.99
CA LEU A 127 2.90 -13.99 -2.88
C LEU A 127 1.39 -14.12 -2.77
N LYS A 128 0.81 -15.08 -3.52
CA LYS A 128 -0.62 -15.40 -3.53
C LYS A 128 -1.14 -15.93 -2.19
N GLU A 129 -0.27 -16.43 -1.31
CA GLU A 129 -0.67 -16.95 0.01
C GLU A 129 -0.65 -15.87 1.09
N TYR A 130 -0.09 -14.69 0.79
CA TYR A 130 -0.05 -13.58 1.74
C TYR A 130 -1.37 -12.82 1.79
N ARG A 131 -2.15 -13.10 2.84
CA ARG A 131 -3.49 -12.54 3.05
C ARG A 131 -3.50 -11.02 3.24
N TRP A 132 -2.40 -10.44 3.70
CA TRP A 132 -2.29 -9.01 4.02
C TRP A 132 -1.78 -8.16 2.84
N SER A 133 -1.99 -8.66 1.62
CA SER A 133 -1.66 -7.97 0.38
C SER A 133 -2.84 -8.04 -0.58
N SER A 134 -2.98 -6.99 -1.38
CA SER A 134 -3.94 -6.96 -2.50
C SER A 134 -3.56 -7.87 -3.66
N TYR A 135 -2.39 -8.52 -3.68
CA TYR A 135 -1.93 -9.33 -4.82
C TYR A 135 -2.94 -10.41 -5.25
N GLN A 136 -3.68 -11.00 -4.31
CA GLN A 136 -4.72 -11.99 -4.64
C GLN A 136 -5.81 -11.45 -5.57
N ALA A 137 -6.13 -10.15 -5.50
CA ALA A 137 -7.09 -9.49 -6.38
C ALA A 137 -6.58 -9.37 -7.83
N PHE A 138 -5.28 -9.55 -8.04
CA PHE A 138 -4.64 -9.54 -9.35
C PHE A 138 -4.34 -10.95 -9.87
N SER A 139 -4.26 -11.95 -8.98
CA SER A 139 -3.95 -13.34 -9.33
C SER A 139 -5.16 -14.26 -9.34
N SER A 140 -6.32 -13.79 -8.88
CA SER A 140 -7.56 -14.56 -8.82
C SER A 140 -8.76 -13.67 -9.10
N TYR A 141 -9.87 -14.26 -9.53
CA TYR A 141 -11.16 -13.55 -9.68
C TYR A 141 -11.86 -13.32 -8.33
N THR A 142 -11.12 -13.35 -7.22
CA THR A 142 -11.66 -13.09 -5.89
C THR A 142 -11.80 -11.58 -5.72
N PRO A 143 -13.00 -11.06 -5.43
CA PRO A 143 -13.17 -9.65 -5.13
C PRO A 143 -12.35 -9.23 -3.92
N ASN A 144 -11.77 -8.04 -3.97
CA ASN A 144 -11.17 -7.37 -2.83
C ASN A 144 -11.72 -5.94 -2.81
N ASP A 145 -12.64 -5.68 -1.89
CA ASP A 145 -13.37 -4.41 -1.83
C ASP A 145 -12.46 -3.22 -1.47
N HIS A 146 -11.26 -3.49 -0.98
CA HIS A 146 -10.30 -2.46 -0.63
C HIS A 146 -9.58 -1.85 -1.84
N VAL A 147 -9.58 -2.49 -3.02
CA VAL A 147 -8.75 -2.05 -4.15
C VAL A 147 -9.48 -1.96 -5.48
N VAL A 148 -9.08 -0.98 -6.29
CA VAL A 148 -9.51 -0.81 -7.68
C VAL A 148 -8.43 -1.37 -8.60
N THR A 149 -8.56 -2.63 -8.99
CA THR A 149 -7.55 -3.31 -9.83
C THR A 149 -7.58 -2.88 -11.30
N SER A 150 -8.73 -2.35 -11.77
CA SER A 150 -8.97 -2.04 -13.18
C SER A 150 -7.96 -1.07 -13.78
N GLN A 151 -7.50 -0.08 -13.01
CA GLN A 151 -6.56 0.94 -13.48
C GLN A 151 -5.18 0.36 -13.75
N VAL A 152 -4.63 -0.43 -12.81
CA VAL A 152 -3.36 -1.15 -13.00
C VAL A 152 -3.49 -2.16 -14.15
N LEU A 153 -4.57 -2.95 -14.18
CA LEU A 153 -4.78 -3.97 -15.20
C LEU A 153 -5.03 -3.41 -16.61
N THR A 154 -5.33 -2.12 -16.75
CA THR A 154 -5.56 -1.48 -18.06
C THR A 154 -4.31 -1.46 -18.93
N TYR A 155 -3.11 -1.45 -18.33
CA TYR A 155 -1.84 -1.41 -19.04
C TYR A 155 -1.34 -2.77 -19.54
N PHE A 156 -2.07 -3.85 -19.27
CA PHE A 156 -1.70 -5.21 -19.68
C PHE A 156 -2.60 -5.69 -20.82
N ASN A 157 -2.03 -6.51 -21.71
CA ASN A 157 -2.79 -7.18 -22.75
C ASN A 157 -3.56 -8.38 -22.17
N GLN A 158 -4.56 -8.87 -22.89
CA GLN A 158 -5.28 -10.07 -22.47
C GLN A 158 -4.37 -11.32 -22.52
N PRO A 159 -4.47 -12.26 -21.56
CA PRO A 159 -5.21 -12.15 -20.29
C PRO A 159 -4.49 -11.24 -19.27
N LYS A 160 -5.17 -10.17 -18.84
CA LYS A 160 -4.58 -9.06 -18.04
C LYS A 160 -3.94 -9.51 -16.73
N MET A 161 -4.67 -10.32 -15.96
CA MET A 161 -4.23 -10.84 -14.66
C MET A 161 -2.96 -11.68 -14.79
N ASP A 162 -2.90 -12.60 -15.76
CA ASP A 162 -1.72 -13.45 -15.98
C ASP A 162 -0.49 -12.63 -16.39
N GLN A 163 -0.67 -11.61 -17.23
CA GLN A 163 0.43 -10.73 -17.62
C GLN A 163 0.92 -9.89 -16.44
N TYR A 164 0.01 -9.42 -15.58
CA TYR A 164 0.37 -8.73 -14.35
C TYR A 164 1.16 -9.65 -13.39
N CYS A 165 0.67 -10.87 -13.14
CA CYS A 165 1.37 -11.83 -12.28
C CYS A 165 2.78 -12.14 -12.81
N ARG A 166 2.92 -12.36 -14.13
CA ARG A 166 4.25 -12.54 -14.75
C ARG A 166 5.14 -11.31 -14.58
N PHE A 167 4.59 -10.11 -14.73
CA PHE A 167 5.32 -8.87 -14.52
C PHE A 167 5.82 -8.73 -13.07
N VAL A 168 5.00 -9.05 -12.08
CA VAL A 168 5.37 -9.01 -10.65
C VAL A 168 6.41 -10.08 -10.32
N GLU A 169 6.22 -11.31 -10.80
CA GLU A 169 7.05 -12.47 -10.46
C GLU A 169 8.36 -12.55 -11.27
N ALA A 170 8.46 -11.85 -12.40
CA ALA A 170 9.69 -11.73 -13.16
C ALA A 170 10.84 -11.20 -12.29
N GLU A 171 12.00 -11.85 -12.40
CA GLU A 171 13.22 -11.50 -11.66
C GLU A 171 13.49 -10.00 -11.75
N VAL A 172 13.68 -9.39 -10.59
CA VAL A 172 14.10 -7.99 -10.51
C VAL A 172 15.59 -7.98 -10.83
N MET A 173 15.96 -7.72 -12.09
CA MET A 173 17.31 -7.22 -12.35
C MET A 173 17.45 -5.95 -11.52
N GLU A 174 18.42 -5.90 -10.61
CA GLU A 174 18.66 -4.79 -9.69
C GLU A 174 18.67 -3.45 -10.45
N ALA A 175 17.52 -2.77 -10.46
CA ALA A 175 17.38 -1.45 -11.03
C ALA A 175 16.87 -0.53 -9.92
N THR A 176 17.86 0.18 -9.37
CA THR A 176 17.75 1.47 -8.70
C THR A 176 16.75 1.53 -7.55
N ASN A 177 17.30 1.71 -6.35
CA ASN A 177 16.55 2.00 -5.13
C ASN A 177 15.88 3.40 -5.21
N LEU A 178 14.88 3.55 -6.07
CA LEU A 178 14.18 4.83 -6.33
C LEU A 178 13.45 5.34 -5.09
N TRP A 179 13.10 4.45 -4.16
CA TRP A 179 12.20 4.78 -3.04
C TRP A 179 12.76 4.40 -1.66
N GLY A 180 14.00 3.92 -1.57
CA GLY A 180 14.76 3.86 -0.33
C GLY A 180 14.11 3.09 0.82
N ASP A 181 13.35 2.03 0.54
CA ASP A 181 12.95 1.10 1.59
C ASP A 181 14.23 0.39 2.11
N PRO A 182 14.51 0.41 3.43
CA PRO A 182 15.69 -0.25 3.98
C PRO A 182 15.68 -1.79 3.87
#